data_AF-A0A2V6BZW0-F1
#
_entry.id   AF-A0A2V6BZW0-F1
#
_cell.length_a   1.000
_cell.length_b   1.000
_cell.length_c   1.000
_cell.angle_alpha   90.00
_cell.angle_beta   90.00
_cell.angle_gamma   90.00
#
_symmetry.space_group_name_H-M   'P 1'
#
loop_
_entity.id
_entity.type
_entity.pdbx_description
1 polymer ?
#
loop_
_entity_poly.entity_id
_entity_poly.type
_entity_poly.pdbx_seq_one_letter_code
_entity_poly.pdbx_strand_id
1 'polypeptide(L)'
;MKQEPMKHEDDSIIEYRSTFTRRRFLKNFVVGTAVSSFMGRGWLGTLVADCQPVQQGAGILRVNVSGFSALQNENGSVRLTLNAFSLTGPSGAFYPVLVNRGANNQFFALNTRCTHMGCVVPPFDAAAGASVCACHSSRFRIDGTVIPGSLAQRALQSLPVSFDGVDLLCIEIANLGYTVSETLVQSGAAARFQLQFPTRTGVKYQVLFRQSLLGDAGVVVPFATTIGGAATSMVLTGNNAVATLFVDRTSDAGFYSIAVQVNAA
;
A
#
# COMPACT_ATOMS: atom_id res chain seq x y z
N MET A 1 -18.52 44.77 -50.09
CA MET A 1 -18.67 43.44 -49.46
C MET A 1 -17.77 43.40 -48.24
N LYS A 2 -18.37 43.41 -47.06
CA LYS A 2 -17.67 43.46 -45.77
C LYS A 2 -17.19 42.04 -45.42
N GLN A 3 -15.90 41.89 -45.13
CA GLN A 3 -15.35 40.67 -44.55
C GLN A 3 -15.65 40.69 -43.04
N GLU A 4 -16.37 39.68 -42.55
CA GLU A 4 -16.55 39.42 -41.13
C GLU A 4 -15.29 38.74 -40.57
N PRO A 5 -14.77 39.17 -39.40
CA PRO A 5 -13.70 38.46 -38.72
C PRO A 5 -14.27 37.25 -37.97
N MET A 6 -13.68 36.09 -38.25
CA MET A 6 -13.93 34.81 -37.59
C MET A 6 -13.52 34.92 -36.12
N LYS A 7 -14.49 34.73 -35.21
CA LYS A 7 -14.25 34.64 -33.76
C LYS A 7 -13.50 33.34 -33.48
N HIS A 8 -12.26 33.42 -33.01
CA HIS A 8 -11.64 32.32 -32.27
C HIS A 8 -12.01 32.47 -30.80
N GLU A 9 -12.98 31.66 -30.39
CA GLU A 9 -13.34 31.45 -28.99
C GLU A 9 -12.30 30.55 -28.33
N ASP A 10 -11.77 31.05 -27.22
CA ASP A 10 -11.42 30.32 -26.01
C ASP A 10 -10.31 29.24 -26.10
N ASP A 11 -9.05 29.69 -26.10
CA ASP A 11 -7.94 28.89 -25.55
C ASP A 11 -8.11 28.83 -24.03
N SER A 12 -9.03 27.96 -23.59
CA SER A 12 -9.24 27.63 -22.20
C SER A 12 -7.95 27.01 -21.65
N ILE A 13 -7.30 27.77 -20.79
CA ILE A 13 -6.27 27.35 -19.83
C ILE A 13 -6.59 25.94 -19.33
N ILE A 14 -5.72 24.98 -19.60
CA ILE A 14 -5.77 23.66 -18.98
C ILE A 14 -5.48 23.85 -17.49
N GLU A 15 -6.52 24.17 -16.72
CA GLU A 15 -6.52 24.00 -15.28
C GLU A 15 -6.36 22.50 -15.02
N TYR A 16 -5.17 22.10 -14.56
CA TYR A 16 -4.96 20.77 -14.00
C TYR A 16 -5.77 20.65 -12.70
N ARG A 17 -7.07 20.37 -12.84
CA ARG A 17 -7.97 20.12 -11.72
C ARG A 17 -7.57 18.79 -11.10
N SER A 18 -6.92 18.86 -9.94
CA SER A 18 -6.63 17.71 -9.11
C SER A 18 -7.95 17.05 -8.67
N THR A 19 -8.40 16.03 -9.39
CA THR A 19 -9.52 15.20 -8.97
C THR A 19 -9.05 14.12 -8.00
N PHE A 20 -8.46 14.52 -6.87
CA PHE A 20 -8.33 13.62 -5.73
C PHE A 20 -9.66 13.63 -4.97
N THR A 21 -10.53 12.70 -5.33
CA THR A 21 -11.78 12.46 -4.59
C THR A 21 -11.47 12.02 -3.16
N ARG A 22 -12.14 12.68 -2.21
CA ARG A 22 -12.13 12.39 -0.78
C ARG A 22 -12.36 10.89 -0.52
N ARG A 23 -11.34 10.10 -0.14
CA ARG A 23 -11.43 8.97 0.83
C ARG A 23 -10.12 8.19 1.03
N ARG A 24 -9.73 8.13 2.32
CA ARG A 24 -9.00 7.08 3.06
C ARG A 24 -7.47 7.03 2.92
N PHE A 25 -6.83 7.87 3.74
CA PHE A 25 -5.55 7.58 4.40
C PHE A 25 -5.85 7.22 5.88
N LEU A 26 -5.03 6.38 6.52
CA LEU A 26 -5.19 5.78 7.87
C LEU A 26 -5.76 6.77 8.92
N LYS A 27 -6.81 6.34 9.65
CA LYS A 27 -7.93 7.23 9.97
C LYS A 27 -8.38 7.36 11.43
N ASN A 28 -7.70 6.79 12.41
CA ASN A 28 -8.28 6.76 13.76
C ASN A 28 -7.28 7.31 14.77
N PHE A 29 -7.39 8.61 15.07
CA PHE A 29 -6.90 9.19 16.30
C PHE A 29 -8.02 10.05 16.88
N VAL A 30 -8.19 10.04 18.19
CA VAL A 30 -9.12 10.94 18.88
C VAL A 30 -8.35 12.18 19.27
N VAL A 31 -8.87 13.34 18.87
CA VAL A 31 -8.48 14.62 19.45
C VAL A 31 -9.55 14.99 20.47
N GLY A 32 -9.16 15.08 21.73
CA GLY A 32 -10.03 15.42 22.83
C GLY A 32 -9.41 16.50 23.72
N THR A 33 -10.13 16.90 24.75
CA THR A 33 -9.63 17.82 25.77
C THR A 33 -9.38 17.03 27.05
N ALA A 34 -8.15 17.07 27.55
CA ALA A 34 -7.83 16.59 28.89
C ALA A 34 -8.02 17.75 29.86
N VAL A 35 -8.80 17.52 30.92
CA VAL A 35 -9.03 18.49 31.99
C VAL A 35 -8.58 17.89 33.32
N SER A 36 -7.89 18.69 34.13
CA SER A 36 -7.50 18.32 35.49
C SER A 36 -7.74 19.49 36.42
N SER A 37 -8.09 19.20 37.67
CA SER A 37 -8.14 20.18 38.75
C SER A 37 -7.30 19.66 39.91
N PHE A 38 -6.16 20.30 40.15
CA PHE A 38 -5.29 19.98 41.27
C PHE A 38 -5.02 21.25 42.07
N MET A 39 -5.25 21.20 43.38
CA MET A 39 -5.06 22.32 44.32
C MET A 39 -5.73 23.64 43.87
N GLY A 40 -6.97 23.58 43.38
CA GLY A 40 -7.73 24.77 42.97
C GLY A 40 -7.25 25.44 41.68
N ARG A 41 -6.29 24.85 40.96
CA ARG A 41 -5.86 25.30 39.63
C ARG A 41 -6.37 24.32 38.57
N GLY A 42 -7.12 24.85 37.61
CA GLY A 42 -7.56 24.12 36.43
C GLY A 42 -6.44 24.01 35.41
N TRP A 43 -6.26 22.82 34.85
CA TRP A 43 -5.38 22.57 33.72
C TRP A 43 -6.21 22.05 32.55
N LEU A 44 -5.94 22.56 31.36
CA LEU A 44 -6.60 22.19 30.12
C LEU A 44 -5.52 21.90 29.08
N GLY A 45 -5.55 20.69 28.52
CA GLY A 45 -4.60 20.23 27.51
C GLY A 45 -5.30 19.58 26.34
N THR A 46 -4.66 19.65 25.16
CA THR A 46 -5.11 18.89 23.99
C THR A 46 -4.63 17.44 24.13
N LEU A 47 -5.58 16.50 24.20
CA LEU A 47 -5.30 15.07 24.12
C LEU A 47 -5.30 14.65 22.65
N VAL A 48 -4.21 14.03 22.21
CA VAL A 48 -4.16 13.30 20.94
C VAL A 48 -3.87 11.85 21.28
N ALA A 49 -4.86 10.98 21.06
CA ALA A 49 -4.75 9.55 21.32
C ALA A 49 -4.86 8.79 20.01
N ASP A 50 -3.93 7.87 19.76
CA ASP A 50 -4.03 6.93 18.65
C ASP A 50 -5.21 5.97 18.90
N CYS A 51 -5.96 5.63 17.87
CA CYS A 51 -7.09 4.71 17.95
C CYS A 51 -6.87 3.58 16.95
N GLN A 52 -6.37 2.44 17.43
CA GLN A 52 -6.25 1.28 16.55
C GLN A 52 -7.61 0.61 16.40
N PRO A 53 -8.08 0.33 15.17
CA PRO A 53 -9.28 -0.48 14.98
C PRO A 53 -9.04 -1.88 15.57
N VAL A 54 -9.89 -2.29 16.52
CA VAL A 54 -9.79 -3.57 17.24
C VAL A 54 -10.38 -4.74 16.43
N GLN A 55 -11.01 -4.49 15.27
CA GLN A 55 -11.48 -5.54 14.36
C GLN A 55 -10.68 -5.56 13.05
N GLN A 56 -10.03 -6.69 12.79
CA GLN A 56 -9.36 -7.01 11.53
C GLN A 56 -10.41 -7.28 10.44
N GLY A 57 -10.80 -6.23 9.71
CA GLY A 57 -11.58 -6.37 8.47
C GLY A 57 -10.70 -6.65 7.26
N ALA A 58 -11.32 -7.05 6.14
CA ALA A 58 -10.63 -7.08 4.86
C ALA A 58 -10.16 -5.67 4.45
N GLY A 59 -8.94 -5.57 3.92
CA GLY A 59 -8.38 -4.36 3.36
C GLY A 59 -8.27 -4.45 1.84
N ILE A 60 -8.15 -3.30 1.17
CA ILE A 60 -7.97 -3.25 -0.28
C ILE A 60 -6.53 -2.85 -0.58
N LEU A 61 -5.81 -3.70 -1.30
CA LEU A 61 -4.54 -3.38 -1.93
C LEU A 61 -4.82 -2.82 -3.33
N ARG A 62 -4.42 -1.58 -3.58
CA ARG A 62 -4.56 -0.92 -4.88
C ARG A 62 -3.21 -0.86 -5.58
N VAL A 63 -3.17 -1.36 -6.81
CA VAL A 63 -1.97 -1.35 -7.65
C VAL A 63 -2.32 -0.75 -9.02
N ASN A 64 -1.39 0.03 -9.56
CA ASN A 64 -1.46 0.51 -10.93
C ASN A 64 -0.79 -0.54 -11.82
N VAL A 65 -1.54 -1.12 -12.74
CA VAL A 65 -1.06 -2.16 -13.68
C VAL A 65 0.10 -1.62 -14.52
N SER A 66 0.07 -0.33 -14.88
CA SER A 66 1.11 0.43 -15.57
C SER A 66 2.48 0.40 -14.86
N GLY A 67 2.50 0.21 -13.54
CA GLY A 67 3.72 0.07 -12.75
C GLY A 67 4.46 -1.26 -12.98
N PHE A 68 3.81 -2.25 -13.59
CA PHE A 68 4.35 -3.61 -13.75
C PHE A 68 4.43 -4.02 -15.21
N SER A 69 5.63 -4.02 -15.80
CA SER A 69 5.86 -4.40 -17.20
C SER A 69 5.35 -5.81 -17.53
N ALA A 70 5.49 -6.76 -16.60
CA ALA A 70 4.95 -8.10 -16.77
C ALA A 70 3.43 -8.10 -16.93
N LEU A 71 2.71 -7.30 -16.14
CA LEU A 71 1.25 -7.19 -16.23
C LEU A 71 0.79 -6.37 -17.44
N GLN A 72 1.67 -5.86 -18.28
CA GLN A 72 1.29 -5.25 -19.57
C GLN A 72 0.98 -6.29 -20.65
N ASN A 73 1.33 -7.56 -20.41
CA ASN A 73 1.18 -8.64 -21.37
C ASN A 73 0.23 -9.72 -20.85
N GLU A 74 -0.51 -10.37 -21.75
CA GLU A 74 -1.22 -11.60 -21.40
C GLU A 74 -0.23 -12.68 -20.93
N ASN A 75 -0.66 -13.50 -19.96
CA ASN A 75 0.17 -14.45 -19.23
C ASN A 75 1.27 -13.80 -18.38
N GLY A 76 1.23 -12.47 -18.24
CA GLY A 76 2.04 -11.71 -17.31
C GLY A 76 1.76 -12.07 -15.86
N SER A 77 2.80 -12.08 -15.03
CA SER A 77 2.67 -12.45 -13.63
C SER A 77 3.63 -11.66 -12.75
N VAL A 78 3.12 -11.16 -11.63
CA VAL A 78 3.93 -10.53 -10.59
C VAL A 78 3.56 -11.06 -9.22
N ARG A 79 4.53 -11.05 -8.31
CA ARG A 79 4.30 -11.37 -6.91
C ARG A 79 4.46 -10.11 -6.07
N LEU A 80 3.38 -9.73 -5.39
CA LEU A 80 3.33 -8.59 -4.49
C LEU A 80 3.60 -9.06 -3.06
N THR A 81 4.61 -8.48 -2.41
CA THR A 81 5.07 -8.87 -1.08
C THR A 81 4.72 -7.80 -0.06
N LEU A 82 3.96 -8.15 0.98
CA LEU A 82 3.55 -7.22 2.05
C LEU A 82 4.44 -7.32 3.31
N ASN A 83 5.10 -8.45 3.49
CA ASN A 83 6.13 -8.69 4.52
C ASN A 83 7.22 -9.59 3.93
N ALA A 84 8.34 -9.72 4.65
CA ALA A 84 9.39 -10.66 4.30
C ALA A 84 8.85 -12.10 4.21
N PHE A 85 9.47 -12.94 3.38
CA PHE A 85 9.13 -14.35 3.23
C PHE A 85 10.35 -15.17 2.86
N SER A 86 10.30 -16.47 3.11
CA SER A 86 11.21 -17.48 2.59
C SER A 86 10.44 -18.45 1.70
N LEU A 87 11.13 -19.39 1.06
CA LEU A 87 10.48 -20.43 0.23
C LEU A 87 9.39 -21.20 1.00
N THR A 88 9.58 -21.42 2.31
CA THR A 88 8.69 -22.24 3.14
C THR A 88 7.55 -21.44 3.77
N GLY A 89 7.52 -20.12 3.64
CA GLY A 89 6.41 -19.29 4.12
C GLY A 89 6.79 -17.84 4.42
N PRO A 90 5.80 -17.02 4.82
CA PRO A 90 6.02 -15.63 5.19
C PRO A 90 6.65 -15.49 6.58
N SER A 91 7.48 -14.46 6.73
CA SER A 91 7.91 -13.91 8.01
C SER A 91 6.96 -12.76 8.40
N GLY A 92 5.69 -13.12 8.63
CA GLY A 92 4.62 -12.17 8.92
C GLY A 92 3.23 -12.75 8.69
N ALA A 93 2.21 -11.89 8.80
CA ALA A 93 0.82 -12.30 8.72
C ALA A 93 0.35 -12.66 7.30
N PHE A 94 1.03 -12.16 6.26
CA PHE A 94 0.56 -12.29 4.88
C PHE A 94 1.52 -13.13 4.05
N TYR A 95 0.95 -14.12 3.38
CA TYR A 95 1.58 -14.67 2.19
C TYR A 95 1.64 -13.59 1.11
N PRO A 96 2.66 -13.62 0.24
CA PRO A 96 2.65 -12.80 -0.97
C PRO A 96 1.38 -13.04 -1.79
N VAL A 97 0.96 -12.01 -2.51
CA VAL A 97 -0.15 -12.08 -3.46
C VAL A 97 0.41 -12.25 -4.86
N LEU A 98 -0.01 -13.30 -5.55
CA LEU A 98 0.28 -13.51 -6.95
C LEU A 98 -0.77 -12.81 -7.78
N VAL A 99 -0.37 -11.93 -8.69
CA VAL A 99 -1.25 -11.27 -9.65
C VAL A 99 -0.88 -11.75 -11.03
N ASN A 100 -1.82 -12.39 -11.72
CA ASN A 100 -1.67 -12.87 -13.08
C ASN A 100 -2.62 -12.12 -14.01
N ARG A 101 -2.13 -11.76 -15.20
CA ARG A 101 -2.96 -11.22 -16.29
C ARG A 101 -3.33 -12.33 -17.26
N GLY A 102 -4.61 -12.71 -17.25
CA GLY A 102 -5.21 -13.59 -18.25
C GLY A 102 -5.56 -12.87 -19.55
N ALA A 103 -6.26 -13.59 -20.42
CA ALA A 103 -6.77 -13.03 -21.67
C ALA A 103 -7.82 -11.93 -21.42
N ASN A 104 -8.00 -11.03 -22.39
CA ASN A 104 -9.07 -10.01 -22.37
C ASN A 104 -9.08 -9.12 -21.11
N ASN A 105 -7.90 -8.73 -20.60
CA ASN A 105 -7.75 -7.93 -19.38
C ASN A 105 -8.34 -8.56 -18.11
N GLN A 106 -8.49 -9.88 -18.08
CA GLN A 106 -8.83 -10.59 -16.85
C GLN A 106 -7.64 -10.61 -15.90
N PHE A 107 -7.88 -10.32 -14.63
CA PHE A 107 -6.87 -10.43 -13.58
C PHE A 107 -7.24 -11.51 -12.58
N PHE A 108 -6.24 -12.28 -12.15
CA PHE A 108 -6.36 -13.24 -11.06
C PHE A 108 -5.42 -12.80 -9.93
N ALA A 109 -5.96 -12.54 -8.75
CA ALA A 109 -5.16 -12.37 -7.54
C ALA A 109 -5.29 -13.63 -6.68
N LEU A 110 -4.16 -14.21 -6.27
CA LEU A 110 -4.11 -15.51 -5.61
C LEU A 110 -3.19 -15.42 -4.37
N ASN A 111 -3.61 -16.05 -3.28
CA ASN A 111 -2.71 -16.30 -2.16
C ASN A 111 -1.64 -17.32 -2.59
N THR A 112 -0.36 -16.96 -2.48
CA THR A 112 0.77 -17.82 -2.88
C THR A 112 0.99 -19.04 -1.99
N ARG A 113 0.20 -19.25 -0.93
CA ARG A 113 0.32 -20.41 -0.06
C ARG A 113 -0.02 -21.70 -0.82
N CYS A 114 1.01 -22.49 -1.16
CA CYS A 114 0.82 -23.80 -1.77
C CYS A 114 -0.08 -24.67 -0.88
N THR A 115 -1.15 -25.22 -1.43
CA THR A 115 -2.13 -26.02 -0.69
C THR A 115 -1.64 -27.42 -0.31
N HIS A 116 -0.42 -27.81 -0.72
CA HIS A 116 0.28 -28.98 -0.23
C HIS A 116 0.79 -28.76 1.20
N MET A 117 1.87 -27.99 1.36
CA MET A 117 2.55 -27.79 2.65
C MET A 117 2.83 -26.32 2.98
N GLY A 118 2.27 -25.38 2.21
CA GLY A 118 2.36 -23.95 2.53
C GLY A 118 3.57 -23.21 1.95
N CYS A 119 4.42 -23.82 1.13
CA CYS A 119 5.48 -23.06 0.44
C CYS A 119 4.92 -21.90 -0.41
N VAL A 120 5.75 -20.88 -0.64
CA VAL A 120 5.38 -19.70 -1.44
C VAL A 120 5.52 -19.99 -2.93
N VAL A 121 4.40 -20.09 -3.65
CA VAL A 121 4.33 -20.44 -5.08
C VAL A 121 4.84 -19.30 -5.98
N PRO A 122 5.78 -19.55 -6.94
CA PRO A 122 6.35 -18.57 -7.87
C PRO A 122 5.34 -17.89 -8.79
N PRO A 123 5.72 -16.73 -9.37
CA PRO A 123 5.03 -16.19 -10.55
C PRO A 123 4.72 -17.25 -11.60
N PHE A 124 3.62 -17.04 -12.32
CA PHE A 124 3.24 -17.91 -13.43
C PHE A 124 4.28 -17.81 -14.54
N ASP A 125 4.75 -18.97 -15.00
CA ASP A 125 5.64 -19.09 -16.15
C ASP A 125 4.81 -19.51 -17.37
N ALA A 126 4.72 -18.59 -18.35
CA ALA A 126 3.99 -18.80 -19.58
C ALA A 126 4.55 -19.96 -20.43
N ALA A 127 5.88 -20.17 -20.41
CA ALA A 127 6.51 -21.28 -21.13
C ALA A 127 6.16 -22.63 -20.50
N ALA A 128 6.10 -22.68 -19.16
CA ALA A 128 5.68 -23.87 -18.43
C ALA A 128 4.14 -24.07 -18.40
N GLY A 129 3.39 -23.04 -18.79
CA GLY A 129 1.93 -22.97 -18.65
C GLY A 129 1.45 -23.09 -17.21
N ALA A 130 2.31 -22.79 -16.22
CA ALA A 130 2.03 -23.04 -14.82
C ALA A 130 2.90 -22.21 -13.86
N SER A 131 2.38 -21.94 -12.67
CA SER A 131 3.20 -21.68 -11.49
C SER A 131 3.60 -23.01 -10.87
N VAL A 132 4.91 -23.30 -10.83
CA VAL A 132 5.44 -24.56 -10.30
C VAL A 132 6.06 -24.34 -8.92
N CYS A 133 5.44 -24.88 -7.87
CA CYS A 133 5.94 -24.75 -6.52
C CYS A 133 7.32 -25.44 -6.38
N ALA A 134 8.35 -24.67 -6.05
CA ALA A 134 9.74 -25.16 -6.01
C ALA A 134 10.03 -26.21 -4.91
N CYS A 135 9.13 -26.40 -3.93
CA CYS A 135 9.34 -27.39 -2.87
C CYS A 135 9.13 -28.83 -3.35
N HIS A 136 8.00 -29.10 -4.01
CA HIS A 136 7.62 -30.47 -4.42
C HIS A 136 6.84 -30.48 -5.75
N SER A 137 7.11 -29.50 -6.61
CA SER A 137 6.63 -29.42 -7.99
C SER A 137 5.11 -29.45 -8.18
N SER A 138 4.32 -29.01 -7.19
CA SER A 138 2.88 -28.79 -7.40
C SER A 138 2.67 -27.69 -8.43
N ARG A 139 1.80 -27.92 -9.42
CA ARG A 139 1.59 -27.03 -10.56
C ARG A 139 0.20 -26.41 -10.51
N PHE A 140 0.14 -25.10 -10.73
CA PHE A 140 -1.10 -24.34 -10.75
C PHE A 140 -1.23 -23.60 -12.08
N ARG A 141 -2.43 -23.57 -12.67
CA ARG A 141 -2.75 -22.76 -13.84
C ARG A 141 -2.76 -21.27 -13.47
N ILE A 142 -2.91 -20.42 -14.48
CA ILE A 142 -2.91 -18.97 -14.34
C ILE A 142 -4.01 -18.45 -13.39
N ASP A 143 -5.13 -19.15 -13.30
CA ASP A 143 -6.25 -18.83 -12.40
C ASP A 143 -6.09 -19.44 -10.99
N GLY A 144 -4.97 -20.13 -10.74
CA GLY A 144 -4.69 -20.81 -9.48
C GLY A 144 -5.28 -22.21 -9.37
N THR A 145 -6.02 -22.69 -10.37
CA THR A 145 -6.52 -24.08 -10.36
C THR A 145 -5.37 -25.06 -10.42
N VAL A 146 -5.49 -26.15 -9.66
CA VAL A 146 -4.44 -27.16 -9.63
C VAL A 146 -4.44 -28.00 -10.91
N ILE A 147 -3.27 -28.29 -11.43
CA ILE A 147 -3.12 -29.18 -12.60
C ILE A 147 -3.15 -30.64 -12.11
N PRO A 148 -3.97 -31.51 -12.73
CA PRO A 148 -4.04 -32.93 -12.38
C PRO A 148 -2.66 -33.60 -12.32
N GLY A 149 -2.46 -34.47 -11.32
CA GLY A 149 -1.17 -35.13 -11.06
C GLY A 149 -0.19 -34.33 -10.18
N SER A 150 -0.56 -33.11 -9.75
CA SER A 150 0.21 -32.36 -8.76
C SER A 150 0.05 -32.93 -7.34
N LEU A 151 1.02 -32.66 -6.46
CA LEU A 151 0.91 -33.06 -5.05
C LEU A 151 -0.15 -32.25 -4.29
N ALA A 152 -0.24 -30.95 -4.57
CA ALA A 152 -1.36 -30.13 -4.11
C ALA A 152 -2.69 -30.70 -4.61
N GLN A 153 -3.69 -30.79 -3.73
CA GLN A 153 -5.02 -31.34 -4.07
C GLN A 153 -6.10 -30.25 -4.19
N ARG A 154 -5.75 -28.98 -3.97
CA ARG A 154 -6.67 -27.84 -4.00
C ARG A 154 -6.06 -26.68 -4.77
N ALA A 155 -6.92 -25.89 -5.42
CA ALA A 155 -6.52 -24.63 -6.03
C ALA A 155 -5.91 -23.66 -5.01
N LEU A 156 -5.10 -22.71 -5.47
CA LEU A 156 -4.72 -21.56 -4.65
C LEU A 156 -5.97 -20.76 -4.27
N GLN A 157 -5.94 -20.13 -3.10
CA GLN A 157 -7.05 -19.29 -2.66
C GLN A 157 -7.10 -18.03 -3.53
N SER A 158 -8.20 -17.85 -4.26
CA SER A 158 -8.47 -16.61 -5.00
C SER A 158 -8.83 -15.47 -4.05
N LEU A 159 -8.31 -14.30 -4.35
CA LEU A 159 -8.62 -13.04 -3.69
C LEU A 159 -9.56 -12.23 -4.60
N PRO A 160 -10.63 -11.60 -4.06
CA PRO A 160 -11.49 -10.75 -4.86
C PRO A 160 -10.70 -9.62 -5.52
N VAL A 161 -11.00 -9.36 -6.80
CA VAL A 161 -10.38 -8.27 -7.57
C VAL A 161 -11.42 -7.42 -8.27
N SER A 162 -11.11 -6.14 -8.43
CA SER A 162 -11.81 -5.26 -9.37
C SER A 162 -10.79 -4.42 -10.14
N PHE A 163 -10.95 -4.36 -11.45
CA PHE A 163 -10.14 -3.55 -12.34
C PHE A 163 -11.02 -2.47 -12.96
N ASP A 164 -10.53 -1.24 -13.03
CA ASP A 164 -11.28 -0.11 -13.60
C ASP A 164 -11.34 -0.12 -15.14
N GLY A 165 -10.65 -1.05 -15.78
CA GLY A 165 -10.56 -1.15 -17.24
C GLY A 165 -9.42 -0.34 -17.86
N VAL A 166 -8.68 0.43 -17.04
CA VAL A 166 -7.66 1.37 -17.50
C VAL A 166 -6.31 1.06 -16.84
N ASP A 167 -6.21 1.15 -15.52
CA ASP A 167 -4.94 1.03 -14.81
C ASP A 167 -5.08 0.53 -13.37
N LEU A 168 -6.14 0.91 -12.66
CA LEU A 168 -6.27 0.62 -11.24
C LEU A 168 -6.86 -0.78 -10.99
N LEU A 169 -6.04 -1.66 -10.42
CA LEU A 169 -6.44 -2.96 -9.90
C LEU A 169 -6.56 -2.91 -8.37
N CYS A 170 -7.75 -3.20 -7.87
CA CYS A 170 -8.04 -3.36 -6.44
C CYS A 170 -8.10 -4.85 -6.10
N ILE A 171 -7.40 -5.26 -5.04
CA ILE A 171 -7.34 -6.63 -4.54
C ILE A 171 -7.78 -6.63 -3.08
N GLU A 172 -8.77 -7.44 -2.74
CA GLU A 172 -9.22 -7.59 -1.36
C GLU A 172 -8.36 -8.61 -0.61
N ILE A 173 -7.76 -8.18 0.50
CA ILE A 173 -6.88 -9.00 1.34
C ILE A 173 -7.49 -9.09 2.73
N ALA A 174 -7.88 -10.30 3.11
CA ALA A 174 -8.39 -10.59 4.44
C ALA A 174 -7.37 -10.18 5.52
N ASN A 175 -7.85 -9.61 6.62
CA ASN A 175 -7.04 -9.16 7.77
C ASN A 175 -6.01 -8.06 7.48
N LEU A 176 -6.04 -7.44 6.29
CA LEU A 176 -5.18 -6.28 6.00
C LEU A 176 -5.62 -5.07 6.84
N GLY A 177 -6.91 -4.93 7.19
CA GLY A 177 -7.40 -3.94 8.16
C GLY A 177 -7.35 -2.47 7.72
N TYR A 178 -6.74 -2.14 6.58
CA TYR A 178 -6.65 -0.80 5.99
C TYR A 178 -6.45 -0.88 4.47
N THR A 179 -6.50 0.27 3.80
CA THR A 179 -6.28 0.37 2.36
C THR A 179 -4.84 0.75 2.07
N VAL A 180 -4.15 -0.03 1.23
CA VAL A 180 -2.81 0.27 0.73
C VAL A 180 -2.96 0.83 -0.67
N SER A 181 -2.54 2.07 -0.90
CA SER A 181 -2.44 2.64 -2.23
C SER A 181 -0.98 2.62 -2.67
N GLU A 182 -0.70 2.07 -3.85
CA GLU A 182 0.61 2.22 -4.48
C GLU A 182 0.94 3.71 -4.63
N THR A 183 2.11 4.08 -4.14
CA THR A 183 2.73 5.37 -4.45
C THR A 183 3.94 5.05 -5.27
N LEU A 184 3.95 5.48 -6.54
CA LEU A 184 5.07 5.28 -7.46
C LEU A 184 6.36 5.65 -6.75
N VAL A 185 7.28 4.68 -6.68
CA VAL A 185 8.61 4.87 -6.14
C VAL A 185 9.35 5.75 -7.13
N GLN A 186 9.47 7.05 -6.83
CA GLN A 186 10.16 7.96 -7.73
C GLN A 186 11.64 7.56 -7.79
N SER A 187 12.13 7.34 -9.00
CA SER A 187 13.53 7.02 -9.29
C SER A 187 14.42 8.20 -8.88
N GLY A 188 14.88 8.18 -7.63
CA GLY A 188 16.08 8.85 -7.14
C GLY A 188 17.14 7.78 -6.80
N ALA A 189 18.29 8.21 -6.26
CA ALA A 189 19.41 7.31 -5.93
C ALA A 189 19.06 6.14 -4.96
N ALA A 190 17.87 6.17 -4.32
CA ALA A 190 17.27 5.08 -3.56
C ALA A 190 15.77 4.95 -3.89
N ALA A 191 15.21 3.74 -3.72
CA ALA A 191 13.76 3.51 -3.85
C ALA A 191 13.00 4.34 -2.80
N ARG A 192 12.36 5.43 -3.23
CA ARG A 192 11.71 6.42 -2.36
C ARG A 192 10.23 6.58 -2.69
N PHE A 193 9.38 6.76 -1.68
CA PHE A 193 7.94 6.97 -1.85
C PHE A 193 7.46 8.23 -1.13
N GLN A 194 6.33 8.77 -1.58
CA GLN A 194 5.70 9.96 -1.02
C GLN A 194 4.63 9.59 0.01
N LEU A 195 4.60 10.27 1.15
CA LEU A 195 3.51 10.22 2.12
C LEU A 195 2.85 11.59 2.22
N GLN A 196 1.53 11.62 2.08
CA GLN A 196 0.74 12.83 2.29
C GLN A 196 -0.32 12.63 3.35
N PHE A 197 -0.35 13.53 4.33
CA PHE A 197 -1.32 13.49 5.41
C PHE A 197 -1.61 14.90 5.96
N PRO A 198 -2.85 15.18 6.40
CA PRO A 198 -3.16 16.44 7.05
C PRO A 198 -2.44 16.52 8.40
N THR A 199 -1.87 17.69 8.70
CA THR A 199 -1.24 17.93 10.00
C THR A 199 -2.12 18.81 10.89
N ARG A 200 -1.78 18.87 12.18
CA ARG A 200 -2.34 19.83 13.15
C ARG A 200 -1.24 20.73 13.66
N THR A 201 -1.52 22.03 13.78
CA THR A 201 -0.54 23.01 14.29
C THR A 201 0.01 22.57 15.65
N GLY A 202 1.35 22.51 15.75
CA GLY A 202 2.06 22.19 16.99
C GLY A 202 2.15 20.70 17.33
N VAL A 203 1.44 19.83 16.63
CA VAL A 203 1.56 18.37 16.79
C VAL A 203 2.84 17.88 16.10
N LYS A 204 3.65 17.10 16.80
CA LYS A 204 4.85 16.48 16.26
C LYS A 204 4.51 15.10 15.68
N TYR A 205 4.94 14.84 14.46
CA TYR A 205 4.71 13.61 13.73
C TYR A 205 6.03 12.90 13.43
N GLN A 206 6.02 11.58 13.49
CA GLN A 206 7.13 10.70 13.12
C GLN A 206 6.65 9.65 12.12
N VAL A 207 7.56 9.19 11.27
CA VAL A 207 7.30 8.03 10.40
C VAL A 207 7.86 6.81 11.10
N LEU A 208 7.02 5.79 11.28
CA LEU A 208 7.43 4.49 11.84
C LEU A 208 7.42 3.46 10.72
N PHE A 209 8.45 2.61 10.71
CA PHE A 209 8.52 1.40 9.91
C PHE A 209 8.31 0.18 10.80
N ARG A 210 7.50 -0.78 10.33
CA ARG A 210 7.28 -2.09 10.95
C ARG A 210 7.51 -3.20 9.93
N GLN A 211 8.13 -4.29 10.37
CA GLN A 211 8.29 -5.48 9.54
C GLN A 211 7.02 -6.33 9.50
N SER A 212 6.20 -6.26 10.56
CA SER A 212 4.92 -6.98 10.74
C SER A 212 3.87 -6.04 11.35
N LEU A 213 2.58 -6.26 11.06
CA LEU A 213 1.50 -5.55 11.75
C LEU A 213 1.21 -6.13 13.15
N LEU A 214 1.62 -7.37 13.40
CA LEU A 214 1.35 -8.08 14.64
C LEU A 214 2.61 -8.08 15.50
N GLY A 215 2.51 -7.51 16.70
CA GLY A 215 3.56 -7.57 17.72
C GLY A 215 4.77 -6.65 17.49
N ASP A 216 4.74 -5.78 16.49
CA ASP A 216 5.84 -4.85 16.18
C ASP A 216 5.42 -3.40 16.49
N ALA A 217 6.10 -2.77 17.47
CA ALA A 217 5.85 -1.38 17.84
C ALA A 217 6.24 -0.41 16.71
N GLY A 218 7.20 -0.80 15.88
CA GLY A 218 7.80 0.00 14.82
C GLY A 218 8.98 0.84 15.28
N VAL A 219 9.87 1.12 14.34
CA VAL A 219 11.07 1.95 14.54
C VAL A 219 10.89 3.26 13.79
N VAL A 220 11.28 4.37 14.40
CA VAL A 220 11.25 5.67 13.72
C VAL A 220 12.27 5.67 12.59
N VAL A 221 11.83 6.06 11.40
CA VAL A 221 12.67 6.15 10.20
C VAL A 221 12.75 7.59 9.70
N PRO A 222 13.87 7.98 9.09
CA PRO A 222 14.03 9.33 8.60
C PRO A 222 13.24 9.57 7.31
N PHE A 223 13.00 10.84 7.04
CA PHE A 223 12.31 11.32 5.84
C PHE A 223 12.91 12.64 5.35
N ALA A 224 12.57 13.01 4.13
CA ALA A 224 12.82 14.32 3.52
C ALA A 224 11.50 15.06 3.28
N THR A 225 11.54 16.38 3.16
CA THR A 225 10.38 17.22 2.79
C THR A 225 10.38 17.61 1.32
N THR A 226 11.42 17.24 0.58
CA THR A 226 11.54 17.43 -0.87
C THR A 226 11.99 16.14 -1.54
N ILE A 227 11.55 15.91 -2.77
CA ILE A 227 11.81 14.67 -3.52
C ILE A 227 13.30 14.33 -3.64
N GLY A 228 14.16 15.34 -3.87
CA GLY A 228 15.61 15.17 -4.02
C GLY A 228 16.41 15.39 -2.73
N GLY A 229 15.77 15.71 -1.60
CA GLY A 229 16.45 15.99 -0.35
C GLY A 229 17.00 14.74 0.34
N ALA A 230 18.04 14.87 1.16
CA ALA A 230 18.48 13.77 2.01
C ALA A 230 17.42 13.45 3.08
N ALA A 231 17.09 12.16 3.25
CA ALA A 231 16.16 11.73 4.29
C ALA A 231 16.89 11.70 5.64
N THR A 232 16.90 12.84 6.33
CA THR A 232 17.55 13.01 7.64
C THR A 232 16.62 13.52 8.72
N SER A 233 15.42 13.97 8.36
CA SER A 233 14.44 14.48 9.32
C SER A 233 13.74 13.33 10.02
N MET A 234 13.65 13.40 11.34
CA MET A 234 12.99 12.37 12.16
C MET A 234 11.61 12.82 12.68
N VAL A 235 11.36 14.12 12.71
CA VAL A 235 10.13 14.72 13.28
C VAL A 235 9.65 15.85 12.39
N LEU A 236 8.35 15.88 12.12
CA LEU A 236 7.67 17.00 11.46
C LEU A 236 6.75 17.69 12.46
N THR A 237 6.87 19.01 12.63
CA THR A 237 5.89 19.80 13.37
C THR A 237 4.79 20.27 12.43
N GLY A 238 3.55 19.90 12.73
CA GLY A 238 2.39 20.26 11.91
C GLY A 238 2.04 21.74 11.96
N ASN A 239 1.31 22.19 10.94
CA ASN A 239 0.93 23.59 10.72
C ASN A 239 -0.49 23.74 10.12
N ASN A 240 -1.36 22.73 10.28
CA ASN A 240 -2.69 22.62 9.65
C ASN A 240 -2.69 22.47 8.12
N ALA A 241 -1.53 22.45 7.45
CA ALA A 241 -1.43 22.08 6.04
C ALA A 241 -1.32 20.56 5.86
N VAL A 242 -1.51 20.11 4.61
CA VAL A 242 -1.14 18.74 4.21
C VAL A 242 0.37 18.67 4.12
N ALA A 243 0.98 17.79 4.93
CA ALA A 243 2.39 17.49 4.81
C ALA A 243 2.64 16.60 3.60
N THR A 244 3.77 16.81 2.93
CA THR A 244 4.32 15.89 1.93
C THR A 244 5.69 15.47 2.41
N LEU A 245 5.84 14.19 2.74
CA LEU A 245 7.10 13.59 3.16
C LEU A 245 7.58 12.62 2.07
N PHE A 246 8.88 12.49 1.94
CA PHE A 246 9.52 11.52 1.08
C PHE A 246 10.36 10.58 1.95
N VAL A 247 10.06 9.30 1.89
CA VAL A 247 10.66 8.28 2.77
C VAL A 247 11.43 7.30 1.91
N ASP A 248 12.66 7.03 2.31
CA ASP A 248 13.47 5.98 1.69
C ASP A 248 13.01 4.61 2.17
N ARG A 249 12.88 3.68 1.23
CA ARG A 249 12.52 2.30 1.54
C ARG A 249 13.57 1.68 2.45
N THR A 250 13.11 1.12 3.55
CA THR A 250 13.90 0.54 4.65
C THR A 250 14.19 -0.94 4.40
N SER A 251 13.26 -1.65 3.75
CA SER A 251 13.42 -3.06 3.36
C SER A 251 12.57 -3.42 2.14
N ASP A 252 12.74 -4.64 1.63
CA ASP A 252 11.96 -5.14 0.51
C ASP A 252 10.44 -5.22 0.78
N ALA A 253 10.00 -5.27 2.02
CA ALA A 253 8.58 -5.21 2.36
C ALA A 253 8.37 -4.84 3.82
N GLY A 254 7.32 -4.07 4.09
CA GLY A 254 6.90 -3.74 5.45
C GLY A 254 5.89 -2.60 5.44
N PHE A 255 5.60 -2.07 6.61
CA PHE A 255 4.50 -1.15 6.84
C PHE A 255 5.01 0.17 7.39
N TYR A 256 4.63 1.26 6.72
CA TYR A 256 4.90 2.62 7.20
C TYR A 256 3.64 3.23 7.80
N SER A 257 3.78 3.90 8.92
CA SER A 257 2.70 4.66 9.55
C SER A 257 3.18 6.02 10.02
N ILE A 258 2.27 6.98 10.04
CA ILE A 258 2.50 8.25 10.73
C ILE A 258 2.04 8.08 12.18
N ALA A 259 2.94 8.32 13.13
CA ALA A 259 2.60 8.39 14.55
C ALA A 259 2.77 9.81 15.06
N VAL A 260 1.98 10.15 16.09
CA VAL A 260 2.17 11.37 16.85
C VAL A 260 3.25 11.11 17.90
N GLN A 261 4.25 11.98 17.95
CA GLN A 261 5.25 11.95 19.02
C GLN A 261 4.59 12.49 20.28
N VAL A 262 4.20 11.58 21.17
CA VAL A 262 3.70 11.93 22.50
C VAL A 262 4.91 12.09 23.40
N ASN A 263 5.34 13.33 23.62
CA ASN A 263 6.30 13.60 24.69
C ASN A 263 5.55 13.47 26.02
N ALA A 264 6.06 12.64 26.93
CA ALA A 264 5.70 12.78 28.33
C ALA A 264 6.12 14.20 28.76
N ALA A 265 5.15 14.99 29.22
CA ALA A 265 5.41 16.28 29.83
C ALA A 265 6.16 16.10 31.16
#